data_AF-A0A1G8HFY6-F1
#
_entry.id   AF-A0A1G8HFY6-F1
#
_cell.length_a   1.000
_cell.length_b   1.000
_cell.length_c   1.000
_cell.angle_alpha   90.00
_cell.angle_beta   90.00
_cell.angle_gamma   90.00
#
_symmetry.space_group_name_H-M   'P 1'
#
loop_
_entity.id
_entity.type
_entity.pdbx_description
1 polymer ?
#
loop_
_entity_poly.entity_id
_entity_poly.type
_entity_poly.pdbx_seq_one_letter_code
_entity_poly.pdbx_strand_id
1 'polypeptide(L)'
;MAIHYNLSKVYALSDNDPEFVNEILTLFVTEVPEDLLQIKEGIKKKDHKHAYAYAHKIKPTLDLMGLNVAFEEILQIEAWTKAEGKKKDIKETFKSVKNQVNDAVKEIKKDFDL
;
A
#
# COMPACT_ATOMS: atom_id res chain seq x y z
N MET A 1 -20.74 -4.47 0.51
CA MET A 1 -19.86 -4.41 1.69
C MET A 1 -18.47 -4.60 1.16
N ALA A 2 -17.55 -3.69 1.48
CA ALA A 2 -16.17 -3.78 1.00
C ALA A 2 -15.51 -5.07 1.50
N ILE A 3 -14.77 -5.74 0.63
CA ILE A 3 -14.05 -6.98 0.91
C ILE A 3 -12.55 -6.69 1.01
N HIS A 4 -12.05 -5.70 0.26
CA HIS A 4 -10.62 -5.47 0.07
C HIS A 4 -10.07 -4.24 0.80
N TYR A 5 -10.91 -3.43 1.44
CA TYR A 5 -10.51 -2.26 2.21
C TYR A 5 -11.43 -2.01 3.41
N ASN A 6 -10.99 -1.18 4.36
CA ASN A 6 -11.78 -0.73 5.49
C ASN A 6 -11.52 0.76 5.78
N LEU A 7 -12.55 1.59 5.65
CA LEU A 7 -12.46 3.04 5.81
C LEU A 7 -12.75 3.54 7.22
N SER A 8 -12.88 2.66 8.23
CA SER A 8 -13.21 3.08 9.61
C SER A 8 -12.21 4.12 10.13
N LYS A 9 -10.92 3.96 9.81
CA LYS A 9 -9.89 4.94 10.18
C LYS A 9 -9.97 6.22 9.36
N VAL A 10 -10.27 6.13 8.06
CA VAL A 10 -10.46 7.30 7.19
C VAL A 10 -11.62 8.15 7.71
N TYR A 11 -12.78 7.55 7.99
CA TYR A 11 -13.95 8.26 8.53
C TYR A 11 -13.69 8.86 9.92
N ALA A 12 -12.94 8.16 10.77
CA ALA A 12 -12.58 8.67 12.09
C ALA A 12 -11.64 9.89 11.99
N LEU A 13 -10.72 9.91 11.02
CA LEU A 13 -9.83 11.06 10.78
C LEU A 13 -10.53 12.21 10.06
N SER A 14 -11.53 11.91 9.22
CA SER A 14 -12.24 12.92 8.44
C SER A 14 -13.34 13.65 9.21
N ASP A 15 -13.63 13.26 10.46
CA ASP A 15 -14.82 13.71 11.20
C ASP A 15 -16.13 13.52 10.39
N ASN A 16 -16.18 12.46 9.57
CA ASN A 16 -17.23 12.18 8.57
C ASN A 16 -17.34 13.19 7.42
N ASP A 17 -16.31 14.00 7.15
CA ASP A 17 -16.23 14.84 5.95
C ASP A 17 -16.10 13.97 4.68
N PRO A 18 -17.09 13.99 3.77
CA PRO A 18 -17.08 13.17 2.56
C PRO A 18 -16.08 13.67 1.51
N GLU A 19 -15.76 14.97 1.47
CA GLU A 19 -14.78 15.51 0.51
C GLU A 19 -13.39 15.01 0.87
N PHE A 20 -13.03 15.07 2.15
CA PHE A 20 -11.76 14.54 2.66
C PHE A 20 -11.63 13.03 2.39
N VAL A 21 -12.70 12.25 2.63
CA VAL A 21 -12.70 10.81 2.32
C VAL A 21 -12.40 10.59 0.84
N ASN A 22 -13.05 11.34 -0.05
CA ASN A 22 -12.86 11.20 -1.49
C ASN A 22 -11.43 11.58 -1.93
N GLU A 23 -10.83 12.62 -1.33
CA GLU A 23 -9.43 12.97 -1.59
C GLU A 23 -8.47 11.83 -1.20
N ILE A 24 -8.66 11.22 -0.02
CA ILE A 24 -7.82 10.09 0.43
C ILE A 24 -7.98 8.88 -0.50
N LEU A 25 -9.20 8.57 -0.93
CA LEU A 25 -9.46 7.48 -1.86
C LEU A 25 -8.82 7.75 -3.23
N THR A 26 -8.96 8.97 -3.74
CA THR A 26 -8.37 9.40 -5.00
C THR A 26 -6.84 9.30 -4.96
N LEU A 27 -6.22 9.78 -3.88
CA LEU A 27 -4.78 9.66 -3.68
C LEU A 27 -4.35 8.19 -3.61
N PHE A 28 -5.10 7.35 -2.91
CA PHE A 28 -4.81 5.93 -2.80
C PHE A 28 -4.84 5.23 -4.17
N VAL A 29 -5.88 5.46 -4.98
CA VAL A 29 -6.03 4.78 -6.28
C VAL A 29 -5.11 5.30 -7.37
N THR A 30 -4.47 6.46 -7.17
CA THR A 30 -3.53 7.08 -8.11
C THR A 30 -2.08 6.87 -7.69
N GLU A 31 -1.69 7.30 -6.49
CA GLU A 31 -0.28 7.31 -6.06
C GLU A 31 0.24 5.95 -5.59
N VAL A 32 -0.54 5.19 -4.80
CA VAL A 32 -0.05 3.92 -4.22
C VAL A 32 0.32 2.89 -5.29
N PRO A 33 -0.43 2.73 -6.40
CA PRO A 33 -0.01 1.90 -7.52
C PRO A 33 1.33 2.33 -8.14
N GLU A 34 1.59 3.63 -8.26
CA GLU A 34 2.85 4.15 -8.80
C GLU A 34 4.02 3.89 -7.84
N ASP A 35 3.82 4.12 -6.55
CA ASP A 35 4.81 3.83 -5.52
C ASP A 35 5.15 2.33 -5.45
N LEU A 36 4.17 1.43 -5.66
CA LEU A 36 4.44 -0.01 -5.79
C LEU A 36 5.37 -0.35 -6.96
N LEU A 37 5.28 0.38 -8.08
CA LEU A 37 6.21 0.20 -9.20
C LEU A 37 7.64 0.58 -8.79
N GLN A 38 7.79 1.61 -7.97
CA GLN A 38 9.10 2.04 -7.47
C GLN A 38 9.71 1.01 -6.51
N ILE A 39 8.91 0.41 -5.63
CA ILE A 39 9.35 -0.69 -4.77
C ILE A 39 9.81 -1.88 -5.63
N LYS A 40 9.03 -2.24 -6.66
CA LYS A 40 9.39 -3.32 -7.60
C LYS A 40 10.73 -3.06 -8.28
N GLU A 41 10.95 -1.84 -8.75
CA GLU A 41 12.20 -1.46 -9.42
C GLU A 41 13.38 -1.49 -8.45
N GLY A 42 13.21 -1.02 -7.20
CA GLY A 42 14.21 -1.11 -6.15
C GLY A 42 14.59 -2.58 -5.84
N ILE A 43 13.61 -3.47 -5.69
CA ILE A 43 13.85 -4.90 -5.50
C ILE A 43 14.61 -5.51 -6.70
N LYS A 44 14.18 -5.18 -7.93
CA LYS A 44 14.79 -5.70 -9.17
C LYS A 44 16.26 -5.26 -9.33
N LYS A 45 16.55 -4.00 -9.02
CA LYS A 45 17.89 -3.40 -9.12
C LYS A 45 18.76 -3.67 -7.89
N LYS A 46 18.22 -4.34 -6.87
CA LYS A 46 18.84 -4.50 -5.54
C LYS A 46 19.18 -3.13 -4.89
N ASP A 47 18.43 -2.09 -5.23
CA ASP A 47 18.50 -0.80 -4.57
C ASP A 47 17.59 -0.82 -3.34
N HIS A 48 18.17 -1.30 -2.24
CA HIS A 48 17.44 -1.46 -0.98
C HIS A 48 17.01 -0.13 -0.37
N LYS A 49 17.78 0.95 -0.58
CA LYS A 49 17.42 2.29 -0.08
C LYS A 49 16.21 2.84 -0.82
N HIS A 50 16.17 2.69 -2.14
CA HIS A 50 15.03 3.06 -2.97
C HIS A 50 13.78 2.26 -2.58
N ALA A 51 13.90 0.92 -2.52
CA ALA A 51 12.78 0.07 -2.11
C ALA A 51 12.26 0.42 -0.70
N TYR A 52 13.16 0.74 0.24
CA TYR A 52 12.80 1.15 1.59
C TYR A 52 12.00 2.45 1.60
N ALA A 53 12.46 3.48 0.88
CA ALA A 53 11.83 4.79 0.87
C ALA A 53 10.36 4.71 0.44
N TYR A 54 10.07 3.98 -0.63
CA TYR A 54 8.70 3.81 -1.13
C TYR A 54 7.87 2.86 -0.26
N ALA A 55 8.46 1.78 0.27
CA ALA A 55 7.76 0.90 1.21
C ALA A 55 7.34 1.66 2.49
N HIS A 56 8.24 2.51 3.00
CA HIS A 56 7.97 3.38 4.14
C HIS A 56 6.90 4.43 3.82
N LYS A 57 6.93 4.99 2.61
CA LYS A 57 5.97 6.01 2.15
C LYS A 57 4.53 5.47 2.11
N ILE A 58 4.30 4.29 1.53
CA ILE A 58 2.93 3.76 1.36
C ILE A 58 2.36 3.08 2.60
N LYS A 59 3.21 2.66 3.53
CA LYS A 59 2.83 1.98 4.77
C LYS A 59 1.72 2.67 5.56
N PRO A 60 1.80 3.98 5.90
CA PRO A 60 0.71 4.64 6.63
C PRO A 60 -0.61 4.62 5.84
N THR A 61 -0.56 4.68 4.51
CA THR A 61 -1.75 4.62 3.66
C THR A 61 -2.38 3.22 3.68
N LEU A 62 -1.58 2.14 3.69
CA LEU A 62 -2.10 0.77 3.85
C LEU A 62 -2.78 0.57 5.20
N ASP A 63 -2.20 1.12 6.27
CA ASP A 63 -2.79 1.10 7.62
C ASP A 63 -4.13 1.84 7.66
N LEU A 64 -4.16 3.04 7.06
CA LEU A 64 -5.32 3.92 6.99
C LEU A 64 -6.48 3.28 6.21
N MET A 65 -6.16 2.61 5.11
CA MET A 65 -7.12 1.91 4.25
C MET A 65 -7.53 0.53 4.79
N GLY A 66 -6.99 0.12 5.94
CA GLY A 66 -7.33 -1.14 6.60
C GLY A 66 -6.83 -2.40 5.90
N LEU A 67 -5.79 -2.29 5.06
CA LEU A 67 -5.17 -3.41 4.36
C LEU A 67 -4.16 -4.11 5.31
N ASN A 68 -4.67 -4.75 6.36
CA ASN A 68 -3.84 -5.26 7.46
C ASN A 68 -2.77 -6.26 7.00
N VAL A 69 -3.10 -7.17 6.08
CA VAL A 69 -2.14 -8.17 5.58
C VAL A 69 -1.05 -7.47 4.75
N ALA A 70 -1.42 -6.58 3.82
CA ALA A 70 -0.45 -5.80 3.06
C ALA A 70 0.42 -4.91 3.96
N PHE A 71 -0.13 -4.40 5.07
CA PHE A 71 0.62 -3.64 6.06
C PHE A 71 1.67 -4.51 6.77
N GLU A 72 1.32 -5.73 7.19
CA GLU A 72 2.31 -6.65 7.78
C GLU A 72 3.39 -7.05 6.77
N GLU A 73 3.02 -7.25 5.51
CA GLU A 73 3.95 -7.62 4.45
C GLU A 73 4.85 -6.45 4.03
N ILE A 74 4.36 -5.21 4.03
CA ILE A 74 5.22 -4.04 3.75
C ILE A 74 6.26 -3.84 4.86
N LEU A 75 5.94 -4.17 6.12
CA LEU A 75 6.92 -4.21 7.22
C LEU A 75 8.02 -5.24 6.97
N GLN A 76 7.67 -6.40 6.41
CA GLN A 76 8.66 -7.41 6.03
C GLN A 76 9.57 -6.91 4.91
N ILE A 77 9.02 -6.17 3.93
CA ILE A 77 9.81 -5.52 2.88
C ILE A 77 10.74 -4.46 3.47
N GLU A 78 10.27 -3.60 4.38
CA GLU A 78 11.12 -2.65 5.11
C GLU A 78 12.25 -3.37 5.85
N ALA A 79 11.95 -4.42 6.61
CA ALA A 79 12.96 -5.18 7.33
C ALA A 79 13.99 -5.85 6.40
N TRP A 80 13.52 -6.39 5.26
CA TRP A 80 14.36 -6.96 4.22
C TRP A 80 15.33 -5.93 3.62
N THR A 81 14.84 -4.73 3.32
CA THR A 81 15.68 -3.63 2.80
C THR A 81 16.73 -3.17 3.81
N LYS A 82 16.39 -3.06 5.10
CA LYS A 82 17.34 -2.72 6.17
C LYS A 82 18.42 -3.79 6.36
N ALA A 83 18.08 -5.05 6.10
CA ALA A 83 19.02 -6.17 6.12
C ALA A 83 19.81 -6.34 4.81
N GLU A 84 19.71 -5.40 3.86
CA GLU A 84 20.35 -5.46 2.54
C GLU A 84 20.06 -6.77 1.80
N GLY A 85 18.83 -7.28 1.93
CA GLY A 85 18.38 -8.48 1.24
C GLY A 85 19.02 -9.80 1.68
N LYS A 86 19.69 -9.84 2.84
CA LYS A 86 20.39 -11.03 3.36
C LYS A 86 19.47 -12.18 3.82
N LYS A 87 18.15 -12.01 3.78
CA LYS A 87 17.15 -12.99 4.26
C LYS A 87 16.01 -13.13 3.26
N LYS A 88 15.48 -14.36 3.08
CA LYS A 88 14.25 -14.77 2.36
C LYS A 88 14.03 -14.17 0.95
N ASP A 89 13.31 -14.89 0.10
CA ASP A 89 12.87 -14.31 -1.18
C ASP A 89 11.73 -13.31 -0.92
N ILE A 90 11.98 -12.02 -1.17
CA ILE A 90 11.02 -10.93 -0.92
C ILE A 90 10.01 -10.74 -2.06
N LYS A 91 10.21 -11.41 -3.20
CA LYS A 91 9.39 -11.18 -4.40
C LYS A 91 7.97 -11.69 -4.20
N GLU A 92 7.81 -12.80 -3.48
CA GLU A 92 6.48 -13.34 -3.16
C GLU A 92 5.71 -12.40 -2.21
N THR A 93 6.37 -11.90 -1.16
CA THR A 93 5.81 -10.88 -0.26
C THR A 93 5.40 -9.63 -1.04
N PHE A 94 6.26 -9.11 -1.92
CA PHE A 94 5.92 -7.96 -2.76
C PHE A 94 4.75 -8.25 -3.72
N LYS A 95 4.69 -9.45 -4.29
CA LYS A 95 3.59 -9.86 -5.17
C LYS A 95 2.26 -9.89 -4.40
N SER A 96 2.27 -10.36 -3.17
CA SER A 96 1.09 -10.38 -2.29
C SER A 96 0.59 -8.96 -1.98
N VAL A 97 1.47 -8.06 -1.53
CA VAL A 97 1.15 -6.63 -1.31
C VAL A 97 0.55 -6.01 -2.57
N LYS A 98 1.20 -6.22 -3.71
CA LYS A 98 0.74 -5.69 -5.00
C LYS A 98 -0.67 -6.17 -5.33
N ASN A 99 -0.98 -7.46 -5.14
CA ASN A 99 -2.29 -7.99 -5.45
C ASN A 99 -3.37 -7.37 -4.57
N GLN A 100 -3.14 -7.32 -3.25
CA GLN A 100 -4.09 -6.73 -2.30
C GLN A 100 -4.38 -5.26 -2.61
N VAL A 101 -3.35 -4.47 -2.93
CA VAL A 101 -3.54 -3.07 -3.35
C VAL A 101 -4.34 -3.01 -4.65
N ASN A 102 -4.03 -3.83 -5.66
CA ASN A 102 -4.79 -3.79 -6.92
C ASN A 102 -6.26 -4.19 -6.74
N ASP A 103 -6.54 -5.16 -5.88
CA ASP A 103 -7.92 -5.58 -5.62
C ASP A 103 -8.67 -4.50 -4.84
N ALA A 104 -8.04 -3.86 -3.84
CA ALA A 104 -8.60 -2.70 -3.15
C ALA A 104 -8.85 -1.53 -4.11
N VAL A 105 -7.90 -1.20 -4.99
CA VAL A 105 -8.04 -0.13 -5.97
C VAL A 105 -9.22 -0.38 -6.91
N LYS A 106 -9.36 -1.61 -7.43
CA LYS A 106 -10.49 -1.96 -8.30
C LYS A 106 -11.83 -1.82 -7.58
N GLU A 107 -11.90 -2.27 -6.33
CA GLU A 107 -13.11 -2.18 -5.53
C GLU A 107 -13.48 -0.74 -5.21
N ILE A 108 -12.52 0.09 -4.77
CA ILE A 108 -12.73 1.52 -4.47
C ILE A 108 -13.19 2.28 -5.72
N LYS A 109 -12.53 2.07 -6.86
CA LYS A 109 -12.93 2.71 -8.11
C LYS A 109 -14.38 2.41 -8.48
N LYS A 110 -14.81 1.16 -8.28
CA LYS A 110 -16.18 0.74 -8.52
C LYS A 110 -17.17 1.32 -7.50
N ASP A 111 -16.80 1.33 -6.22
CA ASP A 111 -17.69 1.73 -5.13
C ASP A 111 -17.89 3.25 -5.02
N PHE A 112 -16.92 4.03 -5.53
CA PHE A 112 -16.90 5.51 -5.44
C PHE A 112 -16.89 6.23 -6.80
N ASP A 113 -17.00 5.49 -7.92
CA ASP A 113 -17.01 6.03 -9.29
C ASP A 113 -15.72 6.84 -9.64
N LEU A 114 -14.56 6.25 -9.34
CA LEU A 114 -13.20 6.81 -9.56
C LEU A 114 -12.38 6.12 -10.65
#